data_AF-A0A3D4I0Y4-F1
#
_entry.id   AF-A0A3D4I0Y4-F1
#
_cell.length_a   1.000
_cell.length_b   1.000
_cell.length_c   1.000
_cell.angle_alpha   90.00
_cell.angle_beta   90.00
_cell.angle_gamma   90.00
#
_symmetry.space_group_name_H-M   'P 1'
#
loop_
_entity.id
_entity.type
_entity.pdbx_description
1 polymer ?
#
loop_
_entity_poly.entity_id
_entity_poly.type
_entity_poly.pdbx_seq_one_letter_code
_entity_poly.pdbx_strand_id
1 'polypeptide(L)' 'MPVLTDEEKEILRRGRNAHTNHVPKNAEVAQYHAATAFEALFGYLYLSGNMERLRSLFNLICGEN' A
#
# COMPACT_ATOMS: atom_id res chain seq x y z
N MET A 1 -15.08 -0.26 -11.81
CA MET A 1 -14.87 0.54 -10.58
C MET A 1 -13.37 0.65 -10.36
N PRO A 2 -12.80 1.81 -10.00
CA PRO A 2 -11.38 1.86 -9.64
C PRO A 2 -11.15 0.90 -8.47
N VAL A 3 -10.07 0.11 -8.55
CA VAL A 3 -9.72 -0.91 -7.52
C VAL A 3 -9.62 -0.29 -6.14
N LEU A 4 -9.25 0.99 -6.04
CA LEU A 4 -9.08 1.74 -4.81
C LEU A 4 -10.01 2.96 -4.74
N THR A 5 -10.47 3.27 -3.54
CA THR A 5 -11.18 4.52 -3.21
C THR A 5 -10.21 5.71 -3.23
N ASP A 6 -10.75 6.93 -3.25
CA ASP A 6 -9.90 8.13 -3.23
C ASP A 6 -9.15 8.30 -1.90
N GLU A 7 -9.74 7.84 -0.80
CA GLU A 7 -9.06 7.80 0.50
C GLU A 7 -7.88 6.83 0.47
N GLU A 8 -8.07 5.61 -0.05
CA GLU A 8 -7.01 4.59 -0.16
C GLU A 8 -5.87 5.07 -1.07
N LYS A 9 -6.19 5.79 -2.16
CA LYS A 9 -5.18 6.43 -3.03
C LYS A 9 -4.38 7.49 -2.29
N GLU A 10 -5.01 8.28 -1.42
CA GLU A 10 -4.31 9.29 -0.63
C GLU A 10 -3.38 8.65 0.41
N ILE A 11 -3.79 7.54 1.02
CA ILE A 11 -2.91 6.75 1.91
C ILE A 11 -1.70 6.20 1.14
N LEU A 12 -1.90 5.61 -0.04
CA LEU A 12 -0.80 5.17 -0.90
C LEU A 12 0.15 6.33 -1.25
N ARG A 13 -0.39 7.49 -1.60
CA ARG A 13 0.42 8.67 -1.95
C ARG A 13 1.27 9.12 -0.77
N ARG A 14 0.72 9.11 0.44
CA ARG A 14 1.45 9.44 1.68
C ARG A 14 2.55 8.44 1.98
N GLY A 15 2.27 7.13 1.89
CA GLY A 15 3.29 6.09 2.09
C GLY A 15 4.40 6.15 1.05
N ARG A 16 4.06 6.36 -0.22
CA ARG A 16 5.05 6.51 -1.30
C ARG A 16 6.00 7.68 -1.06
N ASN A 17 5.47 8.80 -0.57
CA ASN A 17 6.23 10.03 -0.34
C ASN A 17 6.87 10.08 1.07
N ALA A 18 6.75 9.02 1.88
CA ALA A 18 7.46 8.95 3.15
C ALA A 18 8.97 8.93 2.89
N HIS A 19 9.66 9.99 3.28
CA HIS A 19 11.11 10.10 3.09
C HIS A 19 11.82 9.12 4.03
N THR A 20 12.53 8.15 3.45
CA THR A 20 13.51 7.35 4.20
C THR A 20 14.89 7.93 3.90
N ASN A 21 15.60 8.39 4.94
CA ASN A 21 16.95 8.96 4.81
C ASN A 21 17.99 7.94 4.27
N HIS A 22 17.60 6.67 4.14
CA HIS A 22 18.39 5.60 3.56
C HIS A 22 17.53 4.77 2.59
N VAL A 23 17.71 5.00 1.29
CA VAL A 23 17.23 4.06 0.26
C VAL A 23 18.31 2.98 0.07
N PRO A 24 17.96 1.68 0.12
CA PRO A 24 18.92 0.60 -0.09
C PRO A 24 19.61 0.72 -1.46
N LYS A 25 20.94 0.59 -1.51
CA LYS A 25 21.76 0.77 -2.73
C LYS A 25 21.39 -0.16 -3.90
N ASN A 26 20.68 -1.26 -3.65
CA ASN A 26 20.39 -2.31 -4.62
C ASN A 26 18.90 -2.45 -4.95
N ALA A 27 18.01 -1.68 -4.31
CA ALA A 27 16.60 -1.69 -4.65
C ALA A 27 16.33 -0.59 -5.67
N GLU A 28 15.54 -0.87 -6.70
CA GLU A 28 15.01 0.22 -7.51
C GLU A 28 14.18 1.14 -6.61
N VAL A 29 14.52 2.42 -6.60
CA VAL A 29 13.86 3.46 -5.80
C VAL A 29 12.34 3.39 -5.96
N ALA A 30 11.87 3.13 -7.19
CA ALA A 30 10.46 2.95 -7.50
C ALA A 30 9.81 1.73 -6.80
N GLN A 31 10.51 0.59 -6.74
CA GLN A 31 10.02 -0.60 -6.05
C GLN A 31 9.96 -0.40 -4.53
N TYR A 32 10.97 0.27 -3.96
CA TYR A 32 10.98 0.59 -2.54
C TYR A 32 9.82 1.49 -2.15
N HIS A 33 9.60 2.59 -2.89
CA HIS A 33 8.47 3.48 -2.64
C HIS A 33 7.10 2.82 -2.86
N ALA A 34 7.01 1.89 -3.83
CA ALA A 34 5.79 1.10 -4.04
C ALA A 34 5.52 0.17 -2.85
N ALA A 35 6.56 -0.48 -2.31
CA ALA A 35 6.43 -1.32 -1.11
C ALA A 35 6.00 -0.51 0.12
N THR A 36 6.62 0.64 0.37
CA THR A 36 6.23 1.52 1.50
C THR A 36 4.81 2.04 1.36
N ALA A 37 4.37 2.38 0.14
CA ALA A 37 2.98 2.75 -0.11
C ALA A 37 2.03 1.58 0.21
N PHE A 38 2.35 0.38 -0.25
CA PHE A 38 1.56 -0.82 -0.01
C PHE A 38 1.42 -1.14 1.49
N GLU A 39 2.52 -1.12 2.23
CA GLU A 39 2.54 -1.31 3.68
C GLU A 39 1.67 -0.27 4.40
N ALA A 40 1.75 1.00 3.98
CA ALA A 40 0.94 2.07 4.56
C ALA A 40 -0.57 1.85 4.37
N LEU A 41 -0.99 1.40 3.18
CA LEU A 41 -2.40 1.09 2.90
C LEU A 41 -2.90 -0.08 3.76
N PHE A 42 -2.13 -1.16 3.84
CA PHE A 42 -2.50 -2.33 4.64
C PHE A 42 -2.49 -2.03 6.14
N GLY A 43 -1.52 -1.24 6.61
CA GLY A 43 -1.48 -0.74 7.99
C GLY A 43 -2.69 0.12 8.34
N TYR A 44 -3.08 1.04 7.45
CA TYR A 44 -4.28 1.86 7.63
C TYR A 44 -5.56 1.01 7.74
N LEU A 45 -5.74 0.02 6.85
CA LEU A 45 -6.91 -0.86 6.86
C LEU A 45 -6.95 -1.73 8.12
N TYR A 46 -5.80 -2.24 8.56
CA TYR A 46 -5.70 -3.03 9.79
C TYR A 46 -6.03 -2.19 11.03
N LEU A 47 -5.45 -0.99 11.15
CA LEU A 47 -5.67 -0.11 12.31
C LEU A 47 -7.08 0.49 12.35
N SER A 48 -7.73 0.64 11.19
CA SER A 48 -9.15 1.05 11.11
C SER A 48 -10.13 -0.11 11.34
N GLY A 49 -9.63 -1.33 11.54
CA GLY A 49 -10.45 -2.52 11.73
C GLY A 49 -11.16 -3.01 10.46
N ASN A 50 -10.82 -2.46 9.29
CA ASN A 50 -11.45 -2.78 8.01
C ASN A 50 -10.85 -4.05 7.39
N MET A 51 -10.99 -5.17 8.10
CA MET A 51 -10.40 -6.46 7.74
C MET A 51 -11.00 -7.06 6.47
N GLU A 52 -12.27 -6.79 6.17
CA GLU A 52 -12.92 -7.24 4.94
C GLU A 52 -12.26 -6.61 3.72
N ARG A 53 -12.07 -5.28 3.74
CA ARG A 53 -11.41 -4.57 2.64
C ARG A 53 -9.96 -4.99 2.48
N LEU A 54 -9.24 -5.19 3.60
CA LEU A 54 -7.87 -5.70 3.59
C LEU A 54 -7.78 -7.06 2.87
N ARG A 55 -8.66 -8.01 3.22
CA ARG A 55 -8.72 -9.34 2.57
C ARG A 55 -9.11 -9.24 1.10
N SER A 56 -10.08 -8.39 0.76
CA SER A 56 -10.48 -8.16 -0.64
C SER A 56 -9.30 -7.70 -1.51
N LEU A 57 -8.50 -6.74 -1.01
CA LEU A 57 -7.32 -6.27 -1.72
C LEU A 57 -6.22 -7.34 -1.79
N PHE A 58 -6.01 -8.11 -0.72
CA PHE A 58 -5.05 -9.20 -0.69
C PHE A 58 -5.38 -10.28 -1.74
N ASN A 59 -6.63 -10.75 -1.76
CA ASN A 59 -7.09 -11.75 -2.71
C ASN A 59 -6.93 -11.28 -4.16
N LEU A 60 -7.26 -10.02 -4.44
CA LEU A 60 -7.07 -9.42 -5.76
C LEU A 60 -5.60 -9.44 -6.21
N ILE A 61 -4.66 -9.22 -5.29
CA ILE A 61 -3.21 -9.24 -5.58
C ILE A 61 -2.72 -10.66 -5.79
N CYS A 62 -3.20 -11.62 -4.99
CA CYS A 62 -2.84 -13.02 -5.10
C CYS A 62 -3.52 -13.75 -6.28
N GLY A 63 -4.49 -13.11 -6.94
CA GLY A 63 -5.27 -13.71 -8.02
C GLY A 63 -6.27 -14.77 -7.53
N GLU A 64 -6.66 -14.69 -6.26
CA GLU A 64 -7.67 -15.56 -5.67
C GLU A 64 -9.04 -14.90 -5.87
N ASN A 65 -9.94 -15.55 -6.62
CA ASN A 65 -11.31 -15.10 -6.85
C ASN A 65 -12.22 -15.44 -5.66
#